data_AF-A0A950KY43-F1
#
_entry.id   AF-A0A950KY43-F1
#
_cell.length_a   1.000
_cell.length_b   1.000
_cell.length_c   1.000
_cell.angle_alpha   90.00
_cell.angle_beta   90.00
_cell.angle_gamma   90.00
#
_symmetry.space_group_name_H-M   'P 1'
#
loop_
_entity.id
_entity.type
_entity.pdbx_description
1 polymer ?
#
loop_
_entity_poly.entity_id
_entity_poly.type
_entity_poly.pdbx_seq_one_letter_code
_entity_poly.pdbx_strand_id
1 'polypeptide(L)'
;MILSKKFSFVFIKGKRVGGTSVEMALSMICGARDIITPIAPIDELERMRRGARAQNYAEAREREEAYIQQIQTAPRHTLAQVSVPKELYYNHMPLREVMAVYGPSVSSFDIVCVERSPFAKILSWANWLASAESYLSGGKLQTDLNALRCSVDRIFDSGEFAEVKNIDLYRGEDGSVAARMLRHENLEADLRTFLSSRGVSKLPDLPQAKAGLLSDRLDPREFFSKDQLRRINDIFSDEFDTFSYSRLL
;
A
#
# COMPACT_ATOMS: atom_id res chain seq x y z
N MET A 1 -4.15 2.37 -5.67
CA MET A 1 -4.74 3.72 -5.46
C MET A 1 -6.21 3.63 -5.83
N ILE A 2 -7.07 4.27 -5.06
CA ILE A 2 -8.50 4.34 -5.36
C ILE A 2 -8.95 5.79 -5.34
N LEU A 3 -9.73 6.22 -6.32
CA LEU A 3 -10.50 7.46 -6.27
C LEU A 3 -11.97 7.11 -6.33
N SER A 4 -12.67 7.29 -5.22
CA SER A 4 -14.12 7.07 -5.14
C SER A 4 -14.84 8.39 -5.31
N LYS A 5 -15.51 8.57 -6.45
CA LYS A 5 -16.45 9.67 -6.68
C LYS A 5 -17.71 9.46 -5.85
N LYS A 6 -18.14 8.21 -5.72
CA LYS A 6 -19.33 7.83 -4.94
C LYS A 6 -19.26 8.29 -3.48
N PHE A 7 -18.09 8.18 -2.86
CA PHE A 7 -17.87 8.54 -1.45
C PHE A 7 -16.93 9.73 -1.24
N SER A 8 -16.49 10.40 -2.32
CA SER A 8 -15.63 11.59 -2.31
C SER A 8 -14.32 11.39 -1.53
N PHE A 9 -13.57 10.34 -1.83
CA PHE A 9 -12.23 10.14 -1.26
C PHE A 9 -11.20 9.70 -2.29
N VAL A 10 -9.93 9.97 -2.00
CA VAL A 10 -8.78 9.40 -2.69
C VAL A 10 -7.92 8.63 -1.70
N PHE A 11 -7.76 7.33 -1.92
CA PHE A 11 -6.83 6.49 -1.19
C PHE A 11 -5.48 6.42 -1.90
N ILE A 12 -4.49 7.12 -1.34
CA ILE A 12 -3.10 7.07 -1.79
C ILE A 12 -2.41 5.91 -1.08
N LYS A 13 -1.89 4.96 -1.87
CA LYS A 13 -1.35 3.71 -1.35
C LYS A 13 0.15 3.83 -1.07
N GLY A 14 0.54 3.81 0.20
CA GLY A 14 1.92 3.65 0.63
C GLY A 14 2.47 2.23 0.43
N LYS A 15 3.80 2.11 0.44
CA LYS A 15 4.52 0.83 0.47
C LYS A 15 4.63 0.33 1.91
N ARG A 16 4.46 -0.99 2.12
CA ARG A 16 4.66 -1.70 3.41
C ARG A 16 3.81 -1.26 4.61
N VAL A 17 2.63 -0.75 4.31
CA VAL A 17 1.66 -0.23 5.30
C VAL A 17 0.35 -1.02 5.30
N GLY A 18 0.31 -2.24 4.76
CA GLY A 18 -0.97 -2.98 4.63
C GLY A 18 -1.94 -2.41 3.58
N GLY A 19 -1.47 -1.50 2.72
CA GLY A 19 -2.31 -0.81 1.74
C GLY A 19 -3.00 -1.71 0.71
N THR A 20 -2.48 -2.90 0.41
CA THR A 20 -3.19 -3.87 -0.45
C THR A 20 -4.47 -4.37 0.20
N SER A 21 -4.44 -4.70 1.50
CA SER A 21 -5.63 -5.14 2.24
C SER A 21 -6.72 -4.07 2.24
N VAL A 22 -6.33 -2.82 2.50
CA VAL A 22 -7.26 -1.68 2.47
C VAL A 22 -7.80 -1.44 1.07
N GLU A 23 -6.95 -1.50 0.03
CA GLU A 23 -7.40 -1.33 -1.35
C GLU A 23 -8.44 -2.38 -1.76
N MET A 24 -8.23 -3.65 -1.36
CA MET A 24 -9.21 -4.72 -1.60
C MET A 24 -10.51 -4.52 -0.81
N ALA A 25 -10.45 -3.95 0.40
CA ALA A 25 -11.65 -3.65 1.18
C ALA A 25 -12.43 -2.47 0.56
N LEU A 26 -11.74 -1.37 0.26
CA LEU A 26 -12.31 -0.16 -0.34
C LEU A 26 -12.89 -0.42 -1.74
N SER A 27 -12.27 -1.32 -2.54
CA SER A 27 -12.79 -1.64 -3.87
C SER A 27 -14.20 -2.25 -3.83
N MET A 28 -14.59 -2.89 -2.73
CA MET A 28 -15.92 -3.53 -2.59
C MET A 28 -17.07 -2.53 -2.47
N ILE A 29 -16.80 -1.29 -2.08
CA ILE A 29 -17.84 -0.27 -1.90
C ILE A 29 -17.92 0.70 -3.09
N CYS A 30 -16.88 0.73 -3.92
CA CYS A 30 -16.75 1.61 -5.06
C CYS A 30 -17.88 1.44 -6.08
N GLY A 31 -18.25 2.55 -6.73
CA GLY A 31 -19.22 2.57 -7.82
C GLY A 31 -18.60 2.38 -9.20
N ALA A 32 -19.44 2.23 -10.22
CA ALA A 32 -18.99 2.00 -11.61
C ALA A 32 -18.14 3.13 -12.23
N ARG A 33 -18.18 4.34 -11.66
CA ARG A 33 -17.41 5.52 -12.12
C ARG A 33 -16.17 5.80 -11.26
N ASP A 34 -15.92 4.99 -10.25
CA ASP A 34 -14.77 5.12 -9.37
C ASP A 34 -13.54 4.51 -10.04
N ILE A 35 -12.36 5.05 -9.72
CA ILE A 35 -11.08 4.61 -10.28
C ILE A 35 -10.46 3.63 -9.30
N ILE A 36 -10.11 2.45 -9.78
CA ILE A 36 -9.47 1.39 -9.01
C ILE A 36 -8.26 0.93 -9.81
N THR A 37 -7.06 1.22 -9.34
CA THR A 37 -5.86 0.83 -10.06
C THR A 37 -5.56 -0.67 -9.90
N PRO A 38 -4.89 -1.30 -10.88
CA PRO A 38 -4.33 -2.63 -10.74
C PRO A 38 -3.41 -2.77 -9.54
N ILE A 39 -3.44 -3.95 -8.90
CA ILE A 39 -2.45 -4.36 -7.89
C ILE A 39 -1.62 -5.53 -8.40
N ALA A 40 -0.79 -6.16 -7.55
CA ALA A 40 -0.02 -7.31 -7.98
C ALA A 40 -0.97 -8.40 -8.53
N PRO A 41 -0.67 -9.10 -9.64
CA PRO A 41 -1.65 -9.96 -10.32
C PRO A 41 -2.26 -11.05 -9.42
N ILE A 42 -1.47 -11.60 -8.48
CA ILE A 42 -1.96 -12.58 -7.50
C ILE A 42 -2.98 -11.97 -6.53
N ASP A 43 -2.76 -10.71 -6.12
CA ASP A 43 -3.68 -9.96 -5.27
C ASP A 43 -4.91 -9.52 -6.08
N GLU A 44 -4.74 -9.18 -7.36
CA GLU A 44 -5.84 -8.81 -8.26
C GLU A 44 -6.79 -9.98 -8.48
N LEU A 45 -6.26 -11.19 -8.73
CA LEU A 45 -7.08 -12.40 -8.83
C LEU A 45 -7.90 -12.63 -7.57
N GLU A 46 -7.32 -12.38 -6.39
CA GLU A 46 -8.05 -12.49 -5.12
C GLU A 46 -9.09 -11.38 -4.94
N ARG A 47 -8.77 -10.14 -5.35
CA ARG A 47 -9.73 -9.02 -5.38
C ARG A 47 -10.94 -9.36 -6.25
N MET A 48 -10.71 -9.98 -7.40
CA MET A 48 -11.74 -10.45 -8.33
C MET A 48 -12.64 -11.54 -7.72
N ARG A 49 -12.07 -12.51 -7.01
CA ARG A 49 -12.86 -13.53 -6.29
C ARG A 49 -13.78 -12.94 -5.22
N ARG A 50 -13.41 -11.80 -4.65
CA ARG A 50 -14.23 -11.06 -3.68
C ARG A 50 -15.32 -10.23 -4.34
N GLY A 51 -15.30 -10.07 -5.66
CA GLY A 51 -16.32 -9.36 -6.43
C GLY A 51 -15.95 -7.93 -6.84
N ALA A 52 -14.67 -7.55 -6.77
CA ALA A 52 -14.18 -6.25 -7.25
C ALA A 52 -12.98 -6.43 -8.18
N ARG A 53 -12.68 -5.43 -9.03
CA ARG A 53 -11.54 -5.48 -9.95
C ARG A 53 -10.99 -4.09 -10.23
N ALA A 54 -9.83 -4.01 -10.87
CA ALA A 54 -9.33 -2.76 -11.45
C ALA A 54 -10.33 -2.22 -12.49
N GLN A 55 -10.52 -0.89 -12.51
CA GLN A 55 -11.46 -0.22 -13.42
C GLN A 55 -11.15 1.29 -13.54
N ASN A 56 -11.52 1.87 -14.67
CA ASN A 56 -11.43 3.31 -14.99
C ASN A 56 -10.04 3.92 -14.72
N TYR A 57 -8.98 3.14 -14.80
CA TYR A 57 -7.60 3.56 -14.57
C TYR A 57 -6.85 3.83 -15.88
N ALA A 58 -7.38 3.37 -17.01
CA ALA A 58 -6.82 3.58 -18.34
C ALA A 58 -7.70 4.52 -19.18
N GLU A 59 -7.14 5.08 -20.25
CA GLU A 59 -7.90 5.89 -21.23
C GLU A 59 -8.87 5.03 -22.04
N ALA A 60 -8.47 3.79 -22.35
CA ALA A 60 -9.22 2.87 -23.19
C ALA A 60 -9.67 1.65 -22.38
N ARG A 61 -10.98 1.37 -22.39
CA ARG A 61 -11.58 0.25 -21.65
C ARG A 61 -11.03 -1.10 -22.08
N GLU A 62 -10.69 -1.24 -23.36
CA GLU A 62 -10.15 -2.47 -23.95
C GLU A 62 -8.84 -2.89 -23.27
N ARG A 63 -8.01 -1.93 -22.86
CA ARG A 63 -6.77 -2.22 -22.11
C ARG A 63 -7.07 -2.80 -20.74
N GLU A 64 -8.09 -2.27 -20.07
CA GLU A 64 -8.52 -2.78 -18.77
C GLU A 64 -9.06 -4.20 -18.91
N GLU A 65 -9.94 -4.45 -19.88
CA GLU A 65 -10.51 -5.78 -20.10
C GLU A 65 -9.44 -6.80 -20.50
N ALA A 66 -8.46 -6.42 -21.34
CA ALA A 66 -7.35 -7.29 -21.71
C ALA A 66 -6.50 -7.70 -20.49
N TYR A 67 -6.16 -6.76 -19.61
CA TYR A 67 -5.43 -7.05 -18.38
C TYR A 67 -6.22 -7.98 -17.45
N ILE A 68 -7.52 -7.71 -17.28
CA ILE A 68 -8.41 -8.54 -16.45
C ILE A 68 -8.52 -9.96 -17.03
N GLN A 69 -8.69 -10.10 -18.34
CA GLN A 69 -8.75 -11.40 -19.01
C GLN A 69 -7.43 -12.17 -18.85
N GLN A 70 -6.29 -11.50 -18.95
CA GLN A 70 -4.98 -12.12 -18.73
C GLN A 70 -4.86 -12.70 -17.32
N ILE A 71 -5.30 -11.98 -16.29
CA ILE A 71 -5.28 -12.49 -14.90
C ILE A 71 -6.23 -13.67 -14.70
N GLN A 72 -7.43 -13.63 -15.29
CA GLN A 72 -8.43 -14.69 -15.14
C GLN A 72 -8.00 -16.00 -15.79
N THR A 73 -7.26 -15.91 -16.89
CA THR A 73 -6.89 -17.07 -17.72
C THR A 73 -5.49 -17.60 -17.44
N ALA A 74 -4.59 -16.77 -16.90
CA ALA A 74 -3.23 -17.19 -16.57
C ALA A 74 -3.25 -18.27 -15.46
N PRO A 75 -2.48 -19.36 -15.62
CA PRO A 75 -2.23 -20.30 -14.54
C PRO A 75 -1.68 -19.58 -13.30
N ARG A 76 -2.14 -19.96 -12.11
CA ARG A 76 -1.79 -19.24 -10.86
C ARG A 76 -0.27 -19.06 -10.66
N HIS A 77 0.53 -20.06 -11.03
CA HIS A 77 1.98 -20.04 -10.87
C HIS A 77 2.70 -19.10 -11.86
N THR A 78 2.04 -18.63 -12.92
CA THR A 78 2.62 -17.68 -13.88
C THR A 78 2.16 -16.24 -13.64
N LEU A 79 1.23 -16.00 -12.70
CA LEU A 79 0.71 -14.66 -12.42
C LEU A 79 1.80 -13.65 -12.03
N ALA A 80 2.89 -14.09 -11.40
CA ALA A 80 4.03 -13.23 -11.08
C ALA A 80 4.72 -12.63 -12.33
N GLN A 81 4.54 -13.24 -13.51
CA GLN A 81 5.13 -12.80 -14.78
C GLN A 81 4.20 -11.82 -15.52
N VAL A 82 2.95 -11.69 -15.10
CA VAL A 82 2.01 -10.74 -15.70
C VAL A 82 2.42 -9.33 -15.30
N SER A 83 2.71 -8.49 -16.29
CA SER A 83 3.06 -7.10 -16.05
C SER A 83 1.83 -6.32 -15.58
N VAL A 84 1.99 -5.55 -14.50
CA VAL A 84 0.97 -4.63 -14.03
C VAL A 84 1.01 -3.38 -14.92
N PRO A 85 -0.07 -3.04 -15.62
CA PRO A 85 -0.05 -1.90 -16.54
C PRO A 85 0.06 -0.59 -15.76
N LYS A 86 0.88 0.33 -16.29
CA LYS A 86 1.01 1.70 -15.81
C LYS A 86 0.36 2.62 -16.84
N GLU A 87 -0.92 2.91 -16.64
CA GLU A 87 -1.74 3.75 -17.50
C GLU A 87 -1.91 5.15 -16.87
N LEU A 88 -3.04 5.81 -17.16
CA LEU A 88 -3.39 7.14 -16.64
C LEU A 88 -3.36 7.19 -15.10
N TYR A 89 -3.86 6.13 -14.46
CA TYR A 89 -3.75 5.93 -13.02
C TYR A 89 -3.06 4.61 -12.71
N TYR A 90 -2.20 4.59 -11.70
CA TYR A 90 -1.37 3.43 -11.40
C TYR A 90 -1.16 3.19 -9.90
N ASN A 91 -0.69 1.99 -9.56
CA ASN A 91 -0.42 1.63 -8.16
C ASN A 91 0.70 2.51 -7.58
N HIS A 92 0.57 2.94 -6.31
CA HIS A 92 1.48 3.90 -5.67
C HIS A 92 1.60 5.26 -6.38
N MET A 93 0.60 5.66 -7.18
CA MET A 93 0.56 7.01 -7.78
C MET A 93 0.54 8.10 -6.70
N PRO A 94 1.47 9.07 -6.73
CA PRO A 94 1.51 10.19 -5.79
C PRO A 94 0.29 11.11 -5.91
N LEU A 95 -0.11 11.77 -4.81
CA LEU A 95 -1.23 12.69 -4.77
C LEU A 95 -1.13 13.81 -5.82
N ARG A 96 0.05 14.42 -5.96
CA ARG A 96 0.32 15.45 -6.98
C ARG A 96 0.01 14.98 -8.41
N GLU A 97 0.27 13.71 -8.72
CA GLU A 97 -0.01 13.17 -10.05
C GLU A 97 -1.51 12.90 -10.20
N VAL A 98 -2.18 12.42 -9.14
CA VAL A 98 -3.65 12.29 -9.15
C VAL A 98 -4.30 13.65 -9.39
N MET A 99 -3.82 14.72 -8.73
CA MET A 99 -4.29 16.08 -8.92
C MET A 99 -4.05 16.59 -10.34
N ALA A 100 -2.85 16.38 -10.89
CA ALA A 100 -2.51 16.80 -12.25
C ALA A 100 -3.39 16.12 -13.31
N VAL A 101 -3.73 14.85 -13.11
CA VAL A 101 -4.48 14.04 -14.08
C VAL A 101 -6.00 14.21 -13.92
N TYR A 102 -6.51 14.16 -12.69
CA TYR A 102 -7.96 14.26 -12.42
C TYR A 102 -8.44 15.72 -12.40
N GLY A 103 -7.54 16.66 -12.13
CA GLY A 103 -7.78 18.10 -12.10
C GLY A 103 -8.24 18.63 -10.74
N PRO A 104 -8.58 19.94 -10.68
CA PRO A 104 -8.81 20.67 -9.43
C PRO A 104 -9.89 20.08 -8.52
N SER A 105 -10.84 19.32 -9.07
CA SER A 105 -11.92 18.70 -8.31
C SER A 105 -11.43 17.70 -7.24
N VAL A 106 -10.19 17.20 -7.30
CA VAL A 106 -9.60 16.40 -6.21
C VAL A 106 -9.59 17.15 -4.89
N SER A 107 -9.54 18.49 -4.88
CA SER A 107 -9.52 19.28 -3.65
C SER A 107 -10.79 19.16 -2.80
N SER A 108 -11.91 18.72 -3.39
CA SER A 108 -13.16 18.45 -2.65
C SER A 108 -13.22 17.02 -2.10
N PHE A 109 -12.20 16.20 -2.34
CA PHE A 109 -12.13 14.82 -1.90
C PHE A 109 -11.24 14.78 -0.66
N ASP A 110 -11.67 14.01 0.33
CA ASP A 110 -10.79 13.69 1.44
C ASP A 110 -9.70 12.73 0.98
N ILE A 111 -8.45 13.11 1.20
CA ILE A 111 -7.30 12.27 0.92
C ILE A 111 -7.05 11.37 2.13
N VAL A 112 -6.90 10.07 1.91
CA VAL A 112 -6.65 9.08 2.96
C VAL A 112 -5.46 8.22 2.59
N CYS A 113 -4.63 7.88 3.57
CA CYS A 113 -3.53 6.95 3.43
C CYS A 113 -3.54 5.96 4.60
N VAL A 114 -2.77 4.87 4.48
CA VAL A 114 -2.42 4.03 5.63
C VAL A 114 -0.96 4.27 5.90
N GLU A 115 -0.59 4.46 7.15
CA GLU A 115 0.81 4.54 7.53
C GLU A 115 1.12 3.66 8.74
N ARG A 116 2.40 3.42 8.92
CA ARG A 116 2.98 2.51 9.88
C ARG A 116 4.32 3.10 10.34
N SER A 117 4.77 2.76 11.54
CA SER A 117 6.08 3.22 12.03
C SER A 117 7.18 2.90 11.00
N PRO A 118 8.12 3.82 10.72
CA PRO A 118 9.22 3.59 9.79
C PRO A 118 9.99 2.30 10.06
N PHE A 119 10.24 1.98 11.34
CA PHE A 119 10.88 0.72 11.76
C PHE A 119 10.14 -0.51 11.22
N ALA A 120 8.83 -0.57 11.43
CA ALA A 120 8.05 -1.73 11.07
C ALA A 120 7.84 -1.83 9.54
N LYS A 121 7.86 -0.71 8.80
CA LYS A 121 7.92 -0.72 7.32
C LYS A 121 9.22 -1.33 6.81
N ILE A 122 10.35 -0.97 7.39
CA ILE A 122 11.67 -1.48 7.01
C ILE A 122 11.76 -2.98 7.30
N LEU A 123 11.32 -3.43 8.49
CA LEU A 123 11.26 -4.86 8.81
C LEU A 123 10.31 -5.62 7.87
N SER A 124 9.17 -5.04 7.50
CA SER A 124 8.25 -5.62 6.53
C SER A 124 8.85 -5.73 5.13
N TRP A 125 9.69 -4.77 4.74
CA TRP A 125 10.43 -4.81 3.48
C TRP A 125 11.50 -5.89 3.48
N ALA A 126 12.33 -5.95 4.53
CA ALA A 126 13.33 -6.99 4.71
C ALA A 126 12.68 -8.39 4.67
N ASN A 127 11.59 -8.59 5.41
CA ASN A 127 10.82 -9.84 5.39
C ASN A 127 10.26 -10.16 3.99
N TRP A 128 9.78 -9.15 3.25
CA TRP A 128 9.31 -9.39 1.91
C TRP A 128 10.43 -9.78 0.96
N LEU A 129 11.57 -9.11 0.99
CA LEU A 129 12.70 -9.46 0.13
C LEU A 129 13.21 -10.87 0.44
N ALA A 130 13.21 -11.27 1.71
CA ALA A 130 13.59 -12.62 2.12
C ALA A 130 12.65 -13.73 1.63
N SER A 131 11.40 -13.38 1.27
CA SER A 131 10.34 -14.35 0.95
C SER A 131 9.61 -14.08 -0.38
N ALA A 132 10.10 -13.13 -1.19
CA ALA A 132 9.38 -12.63 -2.36
C ALA A 132 9.14 -13.72 -3.40
N GLU A 133 10.15 -14.54 -3.69
CA GLU A 133 10.06 -15.65 -4.64
C GLU A 133 9.00 -16.66 -4.22
N SER A 134 8.99 -17.06 -2.95
CA SER A 134 7.98 -17.98 -2.40
C SER A 134 6.58 -17.39 -2.49
N TYR A 135 6.40 -16.12 -2.13
CA TYR A 135 5.08 -15.49 -2.16
C TYR A 135 4.54 -15.29 -3.59
N LEU A 136 5.38 -14.83 -4.51
CA LEU A 136 4.99 -14.60 -5.91
C LEU A 136 4.65 -15.91 -6.64
N SER A 137 5.25 -17.03 -6.25
CA SER A 137 4.87 -18.37 -6.73
C SER A 137 3.66 -18.98 -6.02
N GLY A 138 3.02 -18.25 -5.10
CA GLY A 138 1.78 -18.65 -4.43
C GLY A 138 1.94 -19.21 -3.01
N GLY A 139 3.15 -19.17 -2.45
CA GLY A 139 3.47 -19.50 -1.07
C GLY A 139 3.15 -18.39 -0.06
N LYS A 140 3.67 -18.51 1.17
CA LYS A 140 3.47 -17.55 2.27
C LYS A 140 4.73 -16.69 2.47
N LEU A 141 4.55 -15.48 3.02
CA LEU A 141 5.67 -14.63 3.46
C LEU A 141 6.20 -15.10 4.82
N GLN A 142 6.88 -16.24 4.85
CA GLN A 142 7.51 -16.77 6.05
C GLN A 142 9.03 -16.75 5.89
N THR A 143 9.70 -16.12 6.85
CA THR A 143 11.16 -16.18 7.01
C THR A 143 11.46 -16.35 8.51
N ASP A 144 12.62 -16.90 8.84
CA ASP A 144 13.08 -16.97 10.22
C ASP A 144 13.78 -15.68 10.67
N LEU A 145 14.03 -15.54 11.96
CA LEU A 145 14.61 -14.32 12.52
C LEU A 145 16.04 -14.06 12.03
N ASN A 146 16.82 -15.09 11.72
CA ASN A 146 18.18 -14.94 11.23
C ASN A 146 18.18 -14.44 9.78
N ALA A 147 17.34 -15.04 8.93
CA ALA A 147 17.16 -14.59 7.56
C ALA A 147 16.62 -13.15 7.48
N LEU A 148 15.75 -12.76 8.43
CA LEU A 148 15.31 -11.37 8.57
C LEU A 148 16.48 -10.43 8.91
N ARG A 149 17.34 -10.78 9.87
CA ARG A 149 18.53 -9.99 10.24
C ARG A 149 19.47 -9.80 9.05
N CYS A 150 19.81 -10.88 8.34
CA CYS A 150 20.65 -10.80 7.13
C CYS A 150 20.03 -9.90 6.06
N SER A 151 18.70 -9.95 5.92
CA SER A 151 17.98 -9.11 4.96
C SER A 151 17.96 -7.63 5.38
N VAL A 152 17.89 -7.34 6.69
CA VAL A 152 18.04 -5.98 7.22
C VAL A 152 19.41 -5.42 6.87
N ASP A 153 20.49 -6.12 7.18
CA ASP A 153 21.85 -5.63 6.90
C ASP A 153 22.03 -5.35 5.41
N ARG A 154 21.59 -6.27 4.55
CA ARG A 154 21.64 -6.11 3.09
C ARG A 154 20.93 -4.85 2.58
N ILE A 155 19.72 -4.54 3.09
CA ILE A 155 18.99 -3.33 2.63
C ILE A 155 19.59 -2.04 3.16
N PHE A 156 20.35 -2.08 4.25
CA PHE A 156 21.09 -0.92 4.76
C PHE A 156 22.37 -0.67 3.95
N ASP A 157 23.05 -1.74 3.53
CA ASP A 157 24.23 -1.66 2.66
C ASP A 157 23.88 -1.14 1.27
N SER A 158 22.75 -1.59 0.70
CA SER A 158 22.27 -1.13 -0.62
C SER A 158 21.52 0.21 -0.58
N GLY A 159 21.09 0.66 0.59
CA GLY A 159 20.23 1.84 0.75
C GLY A 159 18.74 1.59 0.47
N GLU A 160 18.36 0.37 0.08
CA GLU A 160 16.98 -0.01 -0.24
C GLU A 160 16.00 0.12 0.94
N PHE A 161 16.49 0.26 2.19
CA PHE A 161 15.59 0.55 3.32
C PHE A 161 14.83 1.86 3.16
N ALA A 162 15.35 2.84 2.39
CA ALA A 162 14.67 4.10 2.12
C ALA A 162 13.50 3.96 1.13
N GLU A 163 13.41 2.85 0.38
CA GLU A 163 12.36 2.62 -0.63
C GLU A 163 10.95 2.60 -0.06
N VAL A 164 10.80 2.39 1.25
CA VAL A 164 9.50 2.37 1.95
C VAL A 164 9.13 3.72 2.57
N LYS A 165 9.91 4.78 2.30
CA LYS A 165 9.51 6.15 2.59
C LYS A 165 8.36 6.54 1.66
N ASN A 166 7.24 6.89 2.26
CA ASN A 166 5.97 7.16 1.61
C ASN A 166 5.58 8.64 1.66
N ILE A 167 6.20 9.47 2.50
CA ILE A 167 5.75 10.85 2.74
C ILE A 167 5.50 11.64 1.46
N ASP A 168 6.37 11.49 0.46
CA ASP A 168 6.28 12.20 -0.82
C ASP A 168 5.12 11.74 -1.71
N LEU A 169 4.58 10.54 -1.46
CA LEU A 169 3.35 10.08 -2.11
C LEU A 169 2.15 10.90 -1.66
N TYR A 170 2.17 11.44 -0.44
CA TYR A 170 1.03 12.11 0.19
C TYR A 170 1.07 13.63 0.08
N ARG A 171 2.18 14.20 -0.43
CA ARG A 171 2.33 15.63 -0.61
C ARG A 171 1.48 16.15 -1.77
N GLY A 172 0.74 17.22 -1.52
CA GLY A 172 0.05 18.01 -2.54
C GLY A 172 1.00 18.91 -3.33
N GLU A 173 0.45 19.76 -4.19
CA GLU A 173 1.24 20.68 -5.03
C GLU A 173 2.05 21.70 -4.22
N ASP A 174 1.54 22.13 -3.06
CA ASP A 174 2.21 23.04 -2.13
C ASP A 174 3.22 22.35 -1.20
N GLY A 175 3.41 21.04 -1.35
CA GLY A 175 4.26 20.21 -0.50
C GLY A 175 3.64 19.83 0.84
N SER A 176 2.43 20.28 1.16
CA SER A 176 1.73 19.90 2.40
C SER A 176 1.21 18.46 2.33
N VAL A 177 1.11 17.80 3.47
CA VAL A 177 0.53 16.45 3.58
C VAL A 177 -0.94 16.58 3.96
N ALA A 178 -1.81 16.51 2.96
CA ALA A 178 -3.26 16.63 3.14
C ALA A 178 -3.93 15.31 3.54
N ALA A 179 -3.21 14.18 3.49
CA ALA A 179 -3.78 12.86 3.71
C ALA A 179 -4.08 12.61 5.20
N ARG A 180 -5.33 12.23 5.50
CA ARG A 180 -5.70 11.62 6.77
C ARG A 180 -5.09 10.23 6.83
N MET A 181 -4.28 9.99 7.86
CA MET A 181 -3.70 8.67 8.13
C MET A 181 -4.72 7.73 8.80
N LEU A 182 -4.79 6.49 8.31
CA LEU A 182 -5.27 5.32 9.03
C LEU A 182 -4.04 4.60 9.60
N ARG A 183 -4.02 4.35 10.91
CA ARG A 183 -2.88 3.72 11.58
C ARG A 183 -2.90 2.21 11.34
N HIS A 184 -1.80 1.65 10.85
CA HIS A 184 -1.71 0.21 10.59
C HIS A 184 -2.01 -0.64 11.84
N GLU A 185 -1.50 -0.21 12.99
CA GLU A 185 -1.69 -0.81 14.31
C GLU A 185 -3.16 -0.84 14.78
N ASN A 186 -4.01 0.06 14.28
CA ASN A 186 -5.45 0.14 14.56
C ASN A 186 -6.30 0.05 13.28
N LEU A 187 -5.75 -0.56 12.23
CA LEU A 187 -6.23 -0.36 10.84
C LEU A 187 -7.71 -0.65 10.64
N GLU A 188 -8.19 -1.73 11.25
CA GLU A 188 -9.59 -2.15 11.12
C GLU A 188 -10.52 -1.12 11.78
N ALA A 189 -10.19 -0.62 12.97
CA ALA A 189 -10.98 0.38 13.67
C ALA A 189 -10.97 1.73 12.95
N ASP A 190 -9.79 2.18 12.49
CA ASP A 190 -9.62 3.43 11.76
C ASP A 190 -10.36 3.40 10.42
N LEU A 191 -10.25 2.29 9.67
CA LEU A 191 -10.96 2.09 8.41
C LEU A 191 -12.48 2.08 8.63
N ARG A 192 -12.99 1.38 9.65
CA ARG A 192 -14.42 1.38 9.96
C ARG A 192 -14.92 2.79 10.28
N THR A 193 -14.21 3.51 11.14
CA THR A 193 -14.54 4.90 11.50
C THR A 193 -14.58 5.80 10.26
N PHE A 194 -13.56 5.69 9.41
CA PHE A 194 -13.50 6.44 8.16
C PHE A 194 -14.70 6.13 7.25
N LEU A 195 -15.00 4.86 7.00
CA LEU A 195 -16.09 4.45 6.13
C LEU A 195 -17.48 4.83 6.68
N SER A 196 -17.70 4.67 7.98
CA SER A 196 -18.94 5.10 8.63
C SER A 196 -19.15 6.60 8.52
N SER A 197 -18.09 7.42 8.64
CA SER A 197 -18.17 8.87 8.43
C SER A 197 -18.59 9.27 7.00
N ARG A 198 -18.54 8.32 6.04
CA ARG A 198 -18.97 8.50 4.64
C ARG A 198 -20.31 7.86 4.32
N GLY A 199 -21.05 7.43 5.32
CA GLY A 199 -22.36 6.80 5.12
C GLY A 199 -22.28 5.42 4.48
N VAL A 200 -21.14 4.72 4.58
CA VAL A 200 -21.03 3.32 4.16
C VAL A 200 -21.76 2.46 5.18
N SER A 201 -22.94 1.97 4.80
CA SER A 201 -23.82 1.19 5.68
C SER A 201 -23.35 -0.25 5.90
N LYS A 202 -22.80 -0.89 4.87
CA LYS A 202 -22.22 -2.24 4.96
C LYS A 202 -20.71 -2.15 4.84
N LEU A 203 -20.03 -2.25 5.99
CA LEU A 203 -18.57 -2.21 6.04
C LEU A 203 -18.00 -3.49 5.41
N PRO A 204 -17.03 -3.38 4.50
CA PRO A 204 -16.37 -4.53 3.90
C PRO A 204 -15.45 -5.21 4.92
N ASP A 205 -15.26 -6.52 4.78
CA ASP A 205 -14.22 -7.23 5.51
C ASP A 205 -12.84 -6.73 5.07
N LEU A 206 -11.93 -6.62 6.04
CA LEU A 206 -10.53 -6.28 5.79
C LEU A 206 -9.72 -7.58 5.63
N PRO A 207 -9.38 -8.01 4.40
CA PRO A 207 -8.62 -9.24 4.21
C PRO A 207 -7.18 -9.08 4.71
N GLN A 208 -6.56 -10.16 5.15
CA GLN A 208 -5.11 -10.16 5.42
C GLN A 208 -4.32 -10.49 4.15
N ALA A 209 -4.10 -9.49 3.30
CA ALA A 209 -3.17 -9.63 2.17
C ALA A 209 -1.72 -9.63 2.70
N LYS A 210 -0.86 -10.46 2.11
CA LYS A 210 0.59 -10.48 2.41
C LYS A 210 0.91 -10.74 3.88
N ALA A 211 0.15 -11.62 4.53
CA ALA A 211 0.43 -12.04 5.90
C ALA A 211 1.82 -12.70 6.01
N GLY A 212 2.70 -12.11 6.80
CA GLY A 212 4.03 -12.62 7.13
C GLY A 212 4.39 -12.36 8.59
N LEU A 213 5.70 -12.36 8.93
CA LEU A 213 6.15 -11.96 10.27
C LEU A 213 5.51 -10.62 10.66
N LEU A 214 4.81 -10.61 11.79
CA LEU A 214 4.08 -9.45 12.31
C LEU A 214 5.08 -8.40 12.79
N SER A 215 5.61 -7.59 11.85
CA SER A 215 6.73 -6.70 12.12
C SER A 215 6.41 -5.59 13.14
N ASP A 216 5.13 -5.38 13.48
CA ASP A 216 4.69 -4.46 14.55
C ASP A 216 4.88 -5.04 15.94
N ARG A 217 5.04 -6.36 16.04
CA ARG A 217 5.25 -7.07 17.30
C ARG A 217 6.72 -7.32 17.60
N LEU A 218 7.61 -7.00 16.66
CA LEU A 218 9.05 -7.10 16.84
C LEU A 218 9.56 -5.83 17.52
N ASP A 219 10.44 -5.95 18.50
CA ASP A 219 11.15 -4.79 19.03
C ASP A 219 12.22 -4.37 18.02
N PRO A 220 12.14 -3.16 17.42
CA PRO A 220 13.13 -2.70 16.46
C PRO A 220 14.56 -2.72 16.99
N ARG A 221 14.75 -2.57 18.32
CA ARG A 221 16.07 -2.59 18.95
C ARG A 221 16.77 -3.94 18.86
N GLU A 222 16.02 -5.01 18.63
CA GLU A 222 16.61 -6.33 18.43
C GLU A 222 17.15 -6.50 17.00
N PHE A 223 16.67 -5.73 16.03
CA PHE A 223 16.97 -5.92 14.60
C PHE A 223 17.83 -4.83 14.00
N PHE A 224 17.88 -3.64 14.61
CA PHE A 224 18.66 -2.51 14.11
C PHE A 224 19.82 -2.18 15.04
N SER A 225 21.00 -1.99 14.46
CA SER A 225 22.14 -1.40 15.18
C SER A 225 21.87 0.07 15.52
N LYS A 226 22.64 0.63 16.46
CA LYS A 226 22.54 2.07 16.80
C LYS A 226 22.79 2.98 15.60
N ASP A 227 23.68 2.57 14.68
CA ASP A 227 23.94 3.31 13.46
C ASP A 227 22.75 3.28 12.50
N GLN A 228 22.16 2.09 12.31
CA GLN A 228 20.95 1.91 11.50
C GLN A 228 19.78 2.71 12.08
N LEU A 229 19.55 2.69 13.41
CA LEU A 229 18.51 3.50 14.07
C LEU A 229 18.68 5.00 13.80
N ARG A 230 19.92 5.51 13.89
CA ARG A 230 20.22 6.92 13.56
C ARG A 230 19.86 7.24 12.10
N ARG A 231 20.31 6.41 11.15
CA ARG A 231 20.00 6.56 9.73
C ARG A 231 18.49 6.54 9.46
N ILE A 232 17.73 5.68 10.14
CA ILE A 232 16.26 5.65 10.07
C ILE A 232 15.68 6.97 10.55
N ASN A 233 16.06 7.44 11.74
CA ASN A 233 15.54 8.68 12.31
C ASN A 233 15.80 9.89 11.40
N ASP A 234 16.97 9.93 10.75
CA ASP A 234 17.35 11.03 9.87
C ASP A 234 16.54 11.00 8.56
N ILE A 235 16.52 9.86 7.87
CA ILE A 235 15.88 9.73 6.54
C ILE A 235 14.35 9.81 6.63
N PHE A 236 13.77 9.27 7.70
CA PHE A 236 12.32 9.21 7.92
C PHE A 236 11.82 10.30 8.88
N SER A 237 12.65 11.29 9.20
CA SER A 237 12.33 12.40 10.12
C SER A 237 10.95 13.01 9.85
N ASP A 238 10.67 13.39 8.60
CA ASP A 238 9.37 13.95 8.20
C ASP A 238 8.19 13.04 8.52
N GLU A 239 8.33 11.72 8.37
CA GLU A 239 7.24 10.77 8.66
C GLU A 239 7.02 10.59 10.16
N PHE A 240 8.11 10.56 10.94
CA PHE A 240 7.99 10.53 12.40
C PHE A 240 7.20 11.75 12.88
N ASP A 241 7.53 12.94 12.38
CA ASP A 241 6.88 14.18 12.81
C ASP A 241 5.45 14.27 12.27
N THR A 242 5.25 14.06 10.97
CA THR A 242 3.92 14.19 10.32
C THR A 242 2.90 13.22 10.88
N PHE A 243 3.31 11.98 11.16
CA PHE A 243 2.40 10.91 11.61
C PHE A 243 2.48 10.65 13.12
N SER A 244 3.25 11.47 13.84
CA SER A 244 3.43 11.39 15.29
C SER A 244 3.90 10.00 15.75
N TYR A 245 4.87 9.43 15.03
CA TYR A 245 5.55 8.22 15.46
C TYR A 245 6.78 8.57 16.30
N SER A 246 7.06 7.75 17.31
CA SER A 246 8.24 7.93 18.16
C SER A 246 9.52 7.47 17.46
N ARG A 247 10.57 8.26 17.58
CA ARG A 247 11.94 7.88 17.22
C ARG A 247 12.54 6.98 18.29
N LEU A 248 13.54 6.18 17.91
CA LEU A 248 14.31 5.33 18.81
C LEU A 248 15.76 5.78 18.84
N LEU A 249 16.38 5.79 20.01
CA LEU A 249 17.80 6.15 20.21
C LEU A 249 18.70 4.92 20.15
#